data_AF-A0A3E1DI95-F1
#
_entry.id   AF-A0A3E1DI95-F1
#
_cell.length_a   1.000
_cell.length_b   1.000
_cell.length_c   1.000
_cell.angle_alpha   90.00
_cell.angle_beta   90.00
_cell.angle_gamma   90.00
#
_symmetry.space_group_name_H-M   'P 1'
#
loop_
_entity.id
_entity.type
_entity.pdbx_description
1 polymer ?
#
loop_
_entity_poly.entity_id
_entity_poly.type
_entity_poly.pdbx_seq_one_letter_code
_entity_poly.pdbx_strand_id
1 'polypeptide(L)'
;AQSLSQAASEQASSVEETSASVEQMSASVNINTENAKVTDNMASQAAKQATEGGEAVQQTVLAMKEIAQKIGIIDDIAYQTNLLALNAAIEAARAGDAGRGFAVVAAEVRKLAERSQVAAQEIGEVAGNSVELAERAGKLLDEMVPNINKTSELVQEIAAASAEQSTGVAQINMAMGQMNKTTQQNAAGSEELAATAEEMSTQSEQLQNLVSFFKTDVGNNSAITTKNR
;
A
#
# COMPACT_ATOMS: atom_id res chain seq x y z
N ALA A 1 21.37 20.08 -44.46
CA ALA A 1 21.81 20.82 -43.27
C ALA A 1 20.63 21.42 -42.50
N GLN A 2 19.85 22.36 -43.06
CA GLN A 2 18.72 23.01 -42.37
C GLN A 2 17.72 22.04 -41.72
N SER A 3 17.26 21.02 -42.45
CA SER A 3 16.31 20.03 -41.92
C SER A 3 16.90 19.17 -40.79
N LEU A 4 18.20 18.92 -40.79
CA LEU A 4 18.87 18.15 -39.74
C LEU A 4 19.04 19.00 -38.47
N SER A 5 19.36 20.29 -38.62
CA SER A 5 19.39 21.26 -37.52
C SER A 5 18.01 21.42 -36.87
N GLN A 6 16.95 21.56 -37.67
CA GLN A 6 15.56 21.60 -37.20
C GLN A 6 15.21 20.33 -36.40
N ALA A 7 15.48 19.15 -36.95
CA ALA A 7 15.22 17.87 -36.29
C ALA A 7 16.02 17.71 -34.99
N ALA A 8 17.28 18.15 -34.96
CA ALA A 8 18.08 18.14 -33.74
C ALA A 8 17.50 19.07 -32.66
N SER A 9 17.00 20.25 -33.02
CA SER A 9 16.35 21.16 -32.07
C SER A 9 15.05 20.59 -31.49
N GLU A 10 14.23 19.96 -32.34
CA GLU A 10 12.99 19.29 -31.89
C GLU A 10 13.31 18.11 -30.96
N GLN A 11 14.31 17.31 -31.33
CA GLN A 11 14.76 16.18 -30.53
C GLN A 11 15.38 16.61 -29.19
N ALA A 12 16.06 17.77 -29.13
CA ALA A 12 16.58 18.31 -27.88
C ALA A 12 15.46 18.65 -26.90
N SER A 13 14.40 19.31 -27.39
CA SER A 13 13.21 19.61 -26.59
C SER A 13 12.54 18.34 -26.04
N SER A 14 12.34 17.33 -26.89
CA SER A 14 11.79 16.04 -26.45
C SER A 14 12.67 15.32 -25.42
N VAL A 15 13.99 15.44 -25.55
CA VAL A 15 14.95 14.88 -24.59
C VAL A 15 14.86 15.59 -23.24
N GLU A 16 14.74 16.91 -23.21
CA GLU A 16 14.56 17.68 -21.98
C GLU A 16 13.25 17.31 -21.26
N GLU A 17 12.14 17.27 -21.99
CA GLU A 17 10.83 16.92 -21.42
C GLU A 17 10.80 15.47 -20.86
N THR A 18 11.41 14.54 -21.59
CA THR A 18 11.54 13.15 -21.15
C THR A 18 12.45 13.05 -19.93
N SER A 19 13.55 13.81 -19.88
CA SER A 19 14.47 13.81 -18.74
C SER A 19 13.78 14.34 -17.47
N ALA A 20 12.99 15.41 -17.58
CA ALA A 20 12.19 15.93 -16.47
C ALA A 20 11.16 14.89 -15.97
N SER A 21 10.52 14.16 -16.88
CA SER A 21 9.59 13.08 -16.54
C SER A 21 10.29 11.92 -15.82
N VAL A 22 11.52 11.58 -16.23
CA VAL A 22 12.37 10.55 -15.61
C VAL A 22 12.83 10.97 -14.21
N GLU A 23 13.17 12.24 -14.00
CA GLU A 23 13.48 12.77 -12.66
C GLU A 23 12.27 12.69 -11.72
N GLN A 24 11.08 13.08 -12.20
CA GLN A 24 9.85 12.96 -11.41
C GLN A 24 9.52 11.48 -11.09
N MET A 25 9.76 10.58 -12.05
CA MET A 25 9.61 9.14 -11.86
C MET A 25 10.58 8.63 -10.79
N SER A 26 11.84 9.03 -10.82
CA SER A 26 12.84 8.69 -9.80
C SER A 26 12.39 9.12 -8.40
N ALA A 27 11.88 10.36 -8.27
CA ALA A 27 11.35 10.86 -7.00
C ALA A 27 10.17 10.02 -6.50
N SER A 28 9.25 9.65 -7.40
CA SER A 28 8.08 8.83 -7.07
C SER A 28 8.46 7.40 -6.64
N VAL A 29 9.43 6.79 -7.31
CA VAL A 29 9.96 5.45 -6.94
C VAL A 29 10.61 5.48 -5.55
N ASN A 30 11.36 6.54 -5.24
CA ASN A 30 11.96 6.69 -3.91
C ASN A 30 10.89 6.85 -2.82
N ILE A 31 9.84 7.65 -3.07
CA ILE A 31 8.71 7.79 -2.16
C ILE A 31 7.97 6.46 -1.96
N ASN A 32 7.73 5.70 -3.04
CA ASN A 32 7.10 4.37 -2.94
C ASN A 32 7.93 3.40 -2.10
N THR A 33 9.26 3.42 -2.27
CA THR A 33 10.18 2.59 -1.48
C THR A 33 10.08 2.93 0.01
N GLU A 34 10.04 4.22 0.36
CA GLU A 34 9.94 4.66 1.74
C GLU A 34 8.56 4.34 2.34
N ASN A 35 7.48 4.60 1.59
CA ASN A 35 6.12 4.25 2.00
C ASN A 35 5.97 2.74 2.23
N ALA A 36 6.60 1.92 1.40
CA ALA A 36 6.61 0.47 1.59
C ALA A 36 7.30 0.10 2.92
N LYS A 37 8.48 0.64 3.22
CA LYS A 37 9.16 0.38 4.51
C LYS A 37 8.33 0.82 5.72
N VAL A 38 7.69 1.99 5.66
CA VAL A 38 6.84 2.48 6.75
C VAL A 38 5.63 1.55 6.92
N THR A 39 5.00 1.14 5.82
CA THR A 39 3.84 0.24 5.84
C THR A 39 4.19 -1.15 6.37
N ASP A 40 5.36 -1.68 6.03
CA ASP A 40 5.86 -2.97 6.55
C ASP A 40 6.06 -2.93 8.07
N ASN A 41 6.70 -1.87 8.58
CA ASN A 41 6.85 -1.67 10.02
C ASN A 41 5.49 -1.55 10.73
N MET A 42 4.55 -0.80 10.14
CA MET A 42 3.21 -0.64 10.69
C MET A 42 2.44 -1.96 10.70
N ALA A 43 2.55 -2.77 9.64
CA ALA A 43 1.96 -4.10 9.58
C ALA A 43 2.58 -5.02 10.65
N SER A 44 3.91 -5.05 10.80
CA SER A 44 4.57 -5.83 11.85
C SER A 44 4.11 -5.43 13.26
N GLN A 45 3.99 -4.13 13.52
CA GLN A 45 3.48 -3.62 14.79
C GLN A 45 2.01 -4.00 15.02
N ALA A 46 1.17 -3.90 13.99
CA ALA A 46 -0.24 -4.28 14.06
C ALA A 46 -0.40 -5.79 14.33
N ALA A 47 0.42 -6.66 13.71
CA ALA A 47 0.41 -8.09 13.97
C ALA A 47 0.77 -8.40 15.42
N LYS A 48 1.78 -7.71 15.97
CA LYS A 48 2.15 -7.83 17.39
C LYS A 48 1.01 -7.39 18.32
N GLN A 49 0.41 -6.23 18.05
CA GLN A 49 -0.72 -5.73 18.85
C GLN A 49 -1.95 -6.64 18.78
N ALA A 50 -2.24 -7.21 17.61
CA ALA A 50 -3.32 -8.18 17.45
C ALA A 50 -3.05 -9.46 18.24
N THR A 51 -1.80 -9.92 18.28
CA THR A 51 -1.37 -11.08 19.09
C THR A 51 -1.54 -10.80 20.59
N GLU A 52 -1.02 -9.67 21.08
CA GLU A 52 -1.20 -9.24 22.48
C GLU A 52 -2.69 -9.07 22.84
N GLY A 53 -3.50 -8.54 21.92
CA GLY A 53 -4.95 -8.45 22.07
C GLY A 53 -5.61 -9.83 22.16
N GLY A 54 -5.16 -10.80 21.36
CA GLY A 54 -5.65 -12.19 21.40
C GLY A 54 -5.37 -12.85 22.75
N GLU A 55 -4.16 -12.66 23.30
CA GLU A 55 -3.79 -13.15 24.63
C GLU A 55 -4.68 -12.53 25.73
N ALA A 56 -4.93 -11.22 25.67
CA ALA A 56 -5.78 -10.53 26.64
C ALA A 56 -7.24 -11.02 26.58
N VAL A 57 -7.77 -11.27 25.37
CA VAL A 57 -9.09 -11.86 25.18
C VAL A 57 -9.13 -13.28 25.74
N GLN A 58 -8.08 -14.08 25.53
CA GLN A 58 -8.00 -15.43 26.09
C GLN A 58 -7.97 -15.44 27.62
N GLN A 59 -7.26 -14.51 28.25
CA GLN A 59 -7.33 -14.33 29.70
C GLN A 59 -8.74 -13.92 30.18
N THR A 60 -9.42 -13.08 29.41
CA THR A 60 -10.81 -12.68 29.71
C THR A 60 -11.76 -13.87 29.65
N VAL A 61 -11.60 -14.76 28.67
CA VAL A 61 -12.38 -16.02 28.57
C VAL A 61 -12.16 -16.89 29.82
N LEU A 62 -10.91 -17.05 30.27
CA LEU A 62 -10.60 -17.83 31.48
C LEU A 62 -11.24 -17.22 32.73
N ALA A 63 -11.14 -15.89 32.89
CA ALA A 63 -11.74 -15.19 34.01
C ALA A 63 -13.28 -15.32 34.02
N MET A 64 -13.93 -15.20 32.86
CA MET A 64 -15.39 -15.37 32.75
C MET A 64 -15.84 -16.80 33.03
N LYS A 65 -15.04 -17.81 32.63
CA LYS A 65 -15.29 -19.21 33.00
C LYS A 65 -15.20 -19.43 34.51
N GLU A 66 -14.22 -18.82 35.17
CA GLU A 66 -14.11 -18.87 36.64
C GLU A 66 -15.30 -18.18 37.33
N ILE A 67 -15.76 -17.03 36.80
CA ILE A 67 -16.97 -16.34 37.29
C ILE A 67 -18.18 -17.26 37.16
N ALA A 68 -18.42 -17.85 35.98
CA ALA A 68 -19.53 -18.76 35.76
C ALA A 68 -19.51 -19.95 36.73
N GLN A 69 -18.33 -20.52 37.00
CA GLN A 69 -18.17 -21.60 37.97
C GLN A 69 -18.52 -21.14 39.40
N LYS A 70 -18.03 -19.98 39.84
CA LYS A 70 -18.33 -19.43 41.17
C LYS A 70 -19.80 -19.10 41.35
N ILE A 71 -20.45 -18.64 40.28
CA ILE A 71 -21.88 -18.37 40.28
C ILE A 71 -22.70 -19.67 40.39
N GLY A 72 -22.27 -20.76 39.76
CA GLY A 72 -22.88 -22.08 39.97
C GLY A 72 -22.83 -22.52 41.45
N ILE A 73 -21.71 -22.29 42.14
CA ILE A 73 -21.59 -22.56 43.58
C ILE A 73 -22.57 -21.68 44.39
N ILE A 74 -22.76 -20.42 44.01
CA ILE A 74 -23.70 -19.51 44.68
C ILE A 74 -25.16 -19.96 44.46
N ASP A 75 -25.51 -20.42 43.26
CA ASP A 75 -26.82 -21.00 42.94
C ASP A 75 -27.10 -22.23 43.82
N ASP A 76 -26.11 -23.13 43.96
CA ASP A 76 -26.19 -24.30 44.85
C ASP A 76 -26.38 -23.91 46.33
N ILE A 77 -25.64 -22.90 46.81
CA ILE A 77 -25.79 -22.39 48.18
C ILE A 77 -27.17 -21.78 48.40
N ALA A 78 -27.68 -20.99 47.44
CA ALA A 78 -29.01 -20.41 47.50
C ALA A 78 -30.08 -21.51 47.55
N TYR A 79 -29.94 -22.55 46.73
CA TYR A 79 -30.83 -23.71 46.73
C TYR A 79 -30.83 -24.46 48.08
N GLN A 80 -29.65 -24.74 48.64
CA GLN A 80 -29.53 -25.38 49.96
C GLN A 80 -30.14 -24.51 51.07
N THR A 81 -29.92 -23.19 51.02
CA THR A 81 -30.47 -22.23 51.98
C THR A 81 -31.99 -22.19 51.91
N ASN A 82 -32.56 -22.24 50.70
CA ASN A 82 -34.00 -22.34 50.48
C ASN A 82 -34.59 -23.61 51.10
N LEU A 83 -33.91 -24.76 50.94
CA LEU A 83 -34.33 -26.03 51.52
C LEU A 83 -34.23 -26.03 53.06
N LEU A 84 -33.17 -25.46 53.62
CA LEU A 84 -32.99 -25.26 55.06
C LEU A 84 -34.10 -24.37 55.65
N ALA A 85 -34.43 -23.28 54.96
CA ALA A 85 -35.49 -22.35 55.37
C ALA A 85 -36.87 -23.02 55.33
N LEU A 86 -37.13 -23.86 54.32
CA LEU A 86 -38.35 -24.67 54.25
C LEU A 86 -38.45 -25.64 55.44
N ASN A 87 -37.37 -26.36 55.76
CA ASN A 87 -37.34 -27.25 56.93
C ASN A 87 -37.57 -26.49 58.24
N ALA A 88 -36.96 -25.32 58.39
CA ALA A 88 -37.16 -24.46 59.56
C ALA A 88 -38.61 -23.97 59.67
N ALA A 89 -39.26 -23.63 58.56
CA ALA A 89 -40.67 -23.24 58.54
C ALA A 89 -41.60 -24.40 58.95
N ILE A 90 -41.30 -25.63 58.52
CA ILE A 90 -42.04 -26.84 58.91
C ILE A 90 -41.90 -27.10 60.41
N GLU A 91 -40.69 -27.03 60.96
CA GLU A 91 -40.46 -27.28 62.39
C GLU A 91 -41.07 -26.17 63.27
N ALA A 92 -41.03 -24.91 62.80
CA ALA A 92 -41.70 -23.80 63.47
C ALA A 92 -43.23 -23.98 63.51
N ALA A 93 -43.84 -24.49 62.43
CA ALA A 93 -45.26 -24.84 62.42
C ALA A 93 -45.59 -25.98 63.40
N ARG A 94 -44.67 -26.95 63.54
CA ARG A 94 -44.80 -28.08 64.46
C ARG A 94 -44.71 -27.66 65.94
N ALA A 95 -43.92 -26.63 66.25
CA ALA A 95 -43.78 -26.06 67.59
C ALA A 95 -44.97 -25.17 68.04
N GLY A 96 -45.96 -24.93 67.18
CA GLY A 96 -47.16 -24.17 67.51
C GLY A 96 -46.85 -22.71 67.91
N ASP A 97 -47.44 -22.22 69.00
CA ASP A 97 -47.28 -20.83 69.44
C ASP A 97 -45.84 -20.45 69.79
N ALA A 98 -45.02 -21.40 70.26
CA ALA A 98 -43.61 -21.16 70.56
C ALA A 98 -42.74 -20.94 69.29
N GLY A 99 -43.22 -21.41 68.13
CA GLY A 99 -42.51 -21.32 66.84
C GLY A 99 -42.85 -20.09 66.00
N ARG A 100 -43.82 -19.25 66.41
CA ARG A 100 -44.31 -18.12 65.60
C ARG A 100 -43.22 -17.14 65.15
N GLY A 101 -42.28 -16.79 66.04
CA GLY A 101 -41.16 -15.93 65.71
C GLY A 101 -40.18 -16.57 64.72
N PHE A 102 -39.90 -17.87 64.88
CA PHE A 102 -39.05 -18.64 63.98
C PHE A 102 -39.66 -18.82 62.59
N ALA A 103 -40.98 -18.97 62.48
CA ALA A 103 -41.68 -19.09 61.20
C ALA A 103 -41.51 -17.84 60.33
N VAL A 104 -41.55 -16.63 60.92
CA VAL A 104 -41.35 -15.37 60.20
C VAL A 104 -39.91 -15.26 59.67
N VAL A 105 -38.92 -15.59 60.51
CA VAL A 105 -37.51 -15.58 60.10
C VAL A 105 -37.27 -16.59 58.97
N ALA A 106 -37.82 -17.80 59.09
CA ALA A 106 -37.69 -18.83 58.06
C ALA A 106 -38.29 -18.38 56.71
N ALA A 107 -39.44 -17.71 56.71
CA ALA A 107 -40.05 -17.15 55.50
C ALA A 107 -39.18 -16.06 54.86
N GLU A 108 -38.57 -15.17 55.65
CA GLU A 108 -37.71 -14.10 55.13
C GLU A 108 -36.39 -14.67 54.57
N VAL A 109 -35.78 -15.65 55.25
CA VAL A 109 -34.59 -16.36 54.75
C VAL A 109 -34.90 -17.08 53.44
N ARG A 110 -36.07 -17.73 53.35
CA ARG A 110 -36.51 -18.41 52.12
C ARG A 110 -36.64 -17.44 50.95
N LYS A 111 -37.30 -16.29 51.17
CA LYS A 111 -37.46 -15.24 50.17
C LYS A 111 -36.12 -14.64 49.74
N LEU A 112 -35.18 -14.48 50.67
CA LEU A 112 -33.82 -14.02 50.35
C LEU A 112 -33.08 -15.05 49.50
N ALA A 113 -33.18 -16.34 49.83
CA ALA A 113 -32.58 -17.43 49.07
C ALA A 113 -33.13 -17.51 47.64
N GLU A 114 -34.45 -17.44 47.46
CA GLU A 114 -35.08 -17.38 46.12
C GLU A 114 -34.57 -16.18 45.31
N ARG A 115 -34.45 -14.99 45.93
CA ARG A 115 -33.89 -13.81 45.26
C ARG A 115 -32.41 -13.96 44.89
N SER A 116 -31.60 -14.55 45.78
CA SER A 116 -30.19 -14.85 45.50
C SER A 116 -30.05 -15.82 44.34
N GLN A 117 -30.95 -16.80 44.24
CA GLN A 117 -30.95 -17.78 43.16
C GLN A 117 -31.20 -17.13 41.80
N VAL A 118 -32.23 -16.27 41.71
CA VAL A 118 -32.52 -15.53 40.46
C VAL A 118 -31.33 -14.66 40.05
N ALA A 119 -30.73 -13.93 41.00
CA ALA A 119 -29.56 -13.10 40.70
C ALA A 119 -28.34 -13.93 40.25
N ALA A 120 -28.13 -15.10 40.84
CA ALA A 120 -27.07 -16.02 40.41
C ALA A 120 -27.31 -16.49 38.96
N GLN A 121 -28.54 -16.87 38.62
CA GLN A 121 -28.88 -17.30 37.26
C GLN A 121 -28.67 -16.18 36.22
N GLU A 122 -29.10 -14.95 36.52
CA GLU A 122 -28.89 -13.78 35.65
C GLU A 122 -27.40 -13.50 35.42
N ILE A 123 -26.57 -13.54 36.47
CA ILE A 123 -25.12 -13.35 36.32
C ILE A 123 -24.50 -14.51 35.54
N GLY A 124 -24.97 -15.74 35.76
CA GLY A 124 -24.50 -16.92 35.03
C GLY A 124 -24.76 -16.82 33.53
N GLU A 125 -25.94 -16.34 33.14
CA GLU A 125 -26.28 -16.06 31.74
C GLU A 125 -25.37 -14.98 31.13
N VAL A 126 -25.17 -13.86 31.83
CA VAL A 126 -24.29 -12.77 31.37
C VAL A 126 -22.84 -13.26 31.22
N ALA A 127 -22.34 -14.05 32.17
CA ALA A 127 -21.00 -14.63 32.10
C ALA A 127 -20.86 -15.58 30.91
N GLY A 128 -21.87 -16.45 30.67
CA GLY A 128 -21.90 -17.35 29.52
C GLY A 128 -21.89 -16.61 28.17
N ASN A 129 -22.76 -15.61 28.02
CA ASN A 129 -22.80 -14.76 26.82
C ASN A 129 -21.48 -13.99 26.61
N SER A 130 -20.84 -13.55 27.70
CA SER A 130 -19.54 -12.88 27.65
C SER A 130 -18.42 -13.80 27.18
N VAL A 131 -18.43 -15.08 27.59
CA VAL A 131 -17.50 -16.10 27.09
C VAL A 131 -17.66 -16.26 25.58
N GLU A 132 -18.88 -16.44 25.08
CA GLU A 132 -19.12 -16.62 23.64
C GLU A 132 -18.63 -15.43 22.82
N LEU A 133 -18.90 -14.21 23.28
CA LEU A 133 -18.47 -12.98 22.62
C LEU A 133 -16.94 -12.84 22.62
N ALA A 134 -16.30 -13.11 23.75
CA ALA A 134 -14.84 -13.06 23.86
C ALA A 134 -14.17 -14.14 23.00
N GLU A 135 -14.68 -15.38 22.97
CA GLU A 135 -14.17 -16.43 22.09
C GLU A 135 -14.30 -16.06 20.60
N ARG A 136 -15.41 -15.41 20.21
CA ARG A 136 -15.58 -14.87 18.85
C ARG A 136 -14.55 -13.77 18.54
N ALA A 137 -14.33 -12.84 19.46
CA ALA A 137 -13.32 -11.79 19.30
C ALA A 137 -11.90 -12.37 19.17
N GLY A 138 -11.57 -13.39 19.95
CA GLY A 138 -10.29 -14.10 19.87
C GLY A 138 -10.07 -14.73 18.49
N LYS A 139 -11.07 -15.44 17.96
CA LYS A 139 -11.01 -16.01 16.61
C LYS A 139 -10.76 -14.96 15.51
N LEU A 140 -11.42 -13.81 15.61
CA LEU A 140 -11.22 -12.73 14.64
C LEU A 140 -9.79 -12.17 14.70
N LEU A 141 -9.18 -12.10 15.88
CA LEU A 141 -7.78 -11.68 16.04
C LEU A 141 -6.82 -12.75 15.47
N ASP A 142 -7.09 -14.03 15.72
CA ASP A 142 -6.32 -15.15 15.15
C ASP A 142 -6.38 -15.19 13.62
N GLU A 143 -7.53 -14.85 13.03
CA GLU A 143 -7.68 -14.72 11.57
C GLU A 143 -7.04 -13.43 11.02
N MET A 144 -6.94 -12.38 11.82
CA MET A 144 -6.38 -11.09 11.41
C MET A 144 -4.85 -11.15 11.28
N VAL A 145 -4.16 -11.83 12.20
CA VAL A 145 -2.68 -11.90 12.22
C VAL A 145 -2.09 -12.44 10.90
N PRO A 146 -2.56 -13.58 10.33
CA PRO A 146 -2.09 -14.06 9.03
C PRO A 146 -2.31 -13.05 7.89
N ASN A 147 -3.43 -12.33 7.89
CA ASN A 147 -3.74 -11.33 6.87
C ASN A 147 -2.81 -10.10 6.97
N ILE A 148 -2.47 -9.68 8.18
CA ILE A 148 -1.49 -8.61 8.41
C ILE A 148 -0.10 -9.06 7.94
N ASN A 149 0.32 -10.30 8.26
CA ASN A 149 1.60 -10.85 7.81
C ASN A 149 1.67 -10.92 6.27
N LYS A 150 0.60 -11.33 5.61
CA LYS A 150 0.52 -11.32 4.14
C LYS A 150 0.57 -9.91 3.56
N THR A 151 0.02 -8.92 4.26
CA THR A 151 0.15 -7.51 3.87
C THR A 151 1.61 -7.05 3.95
N SER A 152 2.33 -7.41 5.01
CA SER A 152 3.78 -7.14 5.15
C SER A 152 4.58 -7.80 4.01
N GLU A 153 4.32 -9.06 3.67
CA GLU A 153 4.96 -9.76 2.55
C GLU A 153 4.76 -9.02 1.22
N LEU A 154 3.52 -8.66 0.87
CA LEU A 154 3.22 -7.91 -0.35
C LEU A 154 3.90 -6.54 -0.39
N VAL A 155 4.01 -5.88 0.77
CA VAL A 155 4.69 -4.59 0.88
C VAL A 155 6.21 -4.72 0.70
N GLN A 156 6.80 -5.82 1.17
CA GLN A 156 8.21 -6.13 0.92
C GLN A 156 8.47 -6.40 -0.57
N GLU A 157 7.54 -7.07 -1.27
CA GLU A 157 7.59 -7.23 -2.72
C GLU A 157 7.53 -5.86 -3.44
N ILE A 158 6.67 -4.95 -2.99
CA ILE A 158 6.62 -3.57 -3.53
C ILE A 158 7.95 -2.84 -3.32
N ALA A 159 8.57 -2.98 -2.15
CA ALA A 159 9.88 -2.36 -1.88
C ALA A 159 10.98 -2.92 -2.79
N ALA A 160 10.99 -4.24 -3.02
CA ALA A 160 11.93 -4.89 -3.92
C ALA A 160 11.73 -4.44 -5.38
N ALA A 161 10.48 -4.44 -5.86
CA ALA A 161 10.13 -3.96 -7.20
C ALA A 161 10.47 -2.47 -7.37
N SER A 162 10.27 -1.64 -6.35
CA SER A 162 10.63 -0.21 -6.38
C SER A 162 12.16 -0.02 -6.45
N ALA A 163 12.95 -0.85 -5.77
CA ALA A 163 14.41 -0.82 -5.88
C ALA A 163 14.90 -1.20 -7.30
N GLU A 164 14.27 -2.18 -7.92
CA GLU A 164 14.53 -2.54 -9.32
C GLU A 164 14.12 -1.41 -10.28
N GLN A 165 12.95 -0.81 -10.09
CA GLN A 165 12.51 0.37 -10.83
C GLN A 165 13.51 1.53 -10.71
N SER A 166 14.04 1.78 -9.52
CA SER A 166 15.04 2.84 -9.30
C SER A 166 16.30 2.60 -10.16
N THR A 167 16.75 1.34 -10.23
CA THR A 167 17.86 0.94 -11.10
C THR A 167 17.52 1.15 -12.59
N GLY A 168 16.32 0.76 -13.02
CA GLY A 168 15.85 0.98 -14.39
C GLY A 168 15.75 2.46 -14.76
N VAL A 169 15.23 3.29 -13.86
CA VAL A 169 15.14 4.75 -14.02
C VAL A 169 16.53 5.38 -14.14
N ALA A 170 17.50 4.92 -13.35
CA ALA A 170 18.90 5.38 -13.46
C ALA A 170 19.50 5.05 -14.84
N GLN A 171 19.21 3.86 -15.38
CA GLN A 171 19.64 3.47 -16.73
C GLN A 171 18.99 4.32 -17.82
N ILE A 172 17.69 4.61 -17.70
CA ILE A 172 16.99 5.51 -18.62
C ILE A 172 17.62 6.90 -18.58
N ASN A 173 17.90 7.43 -17.39
CA ASN A 173 18.53 8.75 -17.24
C ASN A 173 19.90 8.80 -17.94
N MET A 174 20.74 7.76 -17.79
CA MET A 174 22.00 7.65 -18.54
C MET A 174 21.79 7.63 -20.06
N ALA A 175 20.78 6.89 -20.54
CA ALA A 175 20.44 6.83 -21.95
C ALA A 175 19.97 8.19 -22.50
N MET A 176 19.18 8.95 -21.72
CA MET A 176 18.77 10.30 -22.07
C MET A 176 19.96 11.26 -22.15
N GLY A 177 20.92 11.16 -21.22
CA GLY A 177 22.17 11.93 -21.28
C GLY A 177 22.98 11.64 -22.54
N GLN A 178 23.06 10.37 -22.94
CA GLN A 178 23.72 9.98 -24.19
C GLN A 178 22.94 10.49 -25.42
N MET A 179 21.61 10.43 -25.40
CA MET A 179 20.77 10.97 -26.48
C MET A 179 20.96 12.47 -26.62
N ASN A 180 20.99 13.23 -25.51
CA ASN A 180 21.27 14.66 -25.52
C ASN A 180 22.61 14.97 -26.20
N LYS A 181 23.66 14.20 -25.86
CA LYS A 181 24.99 14.36 -26.46
C LYS A 181 24.96 14.11 -27.98
N THR A 182 24.28 13.06 -28.44
CA THR A 182 24.14 12.78 -29.87
C THR A 182 23.31 13.86 -30.58
N THR A 183 22.26 14.37 -29.94
CA THR A 183 21.46 15.48 -30.49
C THR A 183 22.30 16.75 -30.67
N GLN A 184 23.13 17.11 -29.69
CA GLN A 184 24.06 18.24 -29.80
C GLN A 184 25.10 18.03 -30.91
N GLN A 185 25.62 16.81 -31.06
CA GLN A 185 26.53 16.47 -32.16
C GLN A 185 25.85 16.58 -33.53
N ASN A 186 24.58 16.16 -33.66
CA ASN A 186 23.82 16.31 -34.89
C ASN A 186 23.56 17.78 -35.24
N ALA A 187 23.29 18.63 -34.23
CA ALA A 187 23.13 20.06 -34.43
C ALA A 187 24.46 20.70 -34.93
N ALA A 188 25.57 20.44 -34.23
CA ALA A 188 26.89 20.95 -34.63
C ALA A 188 27.32 20.44 -36.01
N GLY A 189 27.13 19.14 -36.29
CA GLY A 189 27.42 18.57 -37.61
C GLY A 189 26.54 19.12 -38.71
N SER A 190 25.30 19.54 -38.40
CA SER A 190 24.42 20.23 -39.36
C SER A 190 24.94 21.61 -39.72
N GLU A 191 25.45 22.37 -38.74
CA GLU A 191 26.08 23.66 -38.96
C GLU A 191 27.35 23.54 -39.79
N GLU A 192 28.21 22.56 -39.49
CA GLU A 192 29.42 22.27 -40.26
C GLU A 192 29.09 21.86 -41.70
N LEU A 193 28.07 21.02 -41.89
CA LEU A 193 27.56 20.65 -43.22
C LEU A 193 26.99 21.84 -43.99
N ALA A 194 26.31 22.78 -43.31
CA ALA A 194 25.81 24.01 -43.93
C ALA A 194 26.97 24.87 -44.45
N ALA A 195 27.97 25.12 -43.60
CA ALA A 195 29.16 25.90 -43.95
C ALA A 195 29.93 25.26 -45.12
N THR A 196 30.12 23.93 -45.08
CA THR A 196 30.78 23.19 -46.16
C THR A 196 29.99 23.28 -47.47
N ALA A 197 28.65 23.22 -47.42
CA ALA A 197 27.82 23.35 -48.60
C ALA A 197 27.86 24.78 -49.19
N GLU A 198 27.90 25.82 -48.36
CA GLU A 198 28.08 27.21 -48.80
C GLU A 198 29.46 27.44 -49.45
N GLU A 199 30.52 26.92 -48.85
CA GLU A 199 31.87 26.96 -49.44
C GLU A 199 31.90 26.21 -50.78
N MET A 200 31.31 25.02 -50.86
CA MET A 200 31.26 24.23 -52.07
C MET A 200 30.44 24.90 -53.18
N SER A 201 29.33 25.56 -52.81
CA SER A 201 28.54 26.40 -53.73
C SER A 201 29.38 27.57 -54.27
N THR A 202 30.09 28.26 -53.38
CA THR A 202 30.98 29.39 -53.73
C THR A 202 32.09 28.94 -54.68
N GLN A 203 32.76 27.82 -54.39
CA GLN A 203 33.79 27.27 -55.28
C GLN A 203 33.23 26.82 -56.63
N SER A 204 32.04 26.23 -56.64
CA SER A 204 31.37 25.82 -57.89
C SER A 204 31.02 27.03 -58.76
N GLU A 205 30.56 28.12 -58.16
CA GLU A 205 30.26 29.38 -58.85
C GLU A 205 31.53 30.05 -59.40
N GLN A 206 32.62 30.03 -58.63
CA GLN A 206 33.95 30.46 -59.09
C GLN A 206 34.45 29.64 -60.29
N LEU A 207 34.30 28.32 -60.26
CA LEU A 207 34.65 27.44 -61.37
C LEU A 207 33.78 27.73 -62.61
N GLN A 208 32.48 27.94 -62.43
CA GLN A 208 31.56 28.25 -63.52
C GLN A 208 31.93 29.60 -64.19
N ASN A 209 32.30 30.60 -63.38
CA ASN A 209 32.82 31.89 -63.86
C ASN A 209 34.15 31.74 -64.63
N LEU A 210 35.09 30.95 -64.11
CA LEU A 210 36.36 30.66 -64.78
C LEU A 210 36.17 29.99 -66.14
N VAL A 211 35.24 29.02 -66.23
CA VAL A 211 34.94 28.32 -67.48
C VAL A 211 34.17 29.22 -68.46
N SER A 212 33.35 30.16 -67.98
CA SER A 212 32.59 31.09 -68.84
C SER A 212 33.46 32.01 -69.71
N PHE A 213 34.71 32.25 -69.30
CA PHE A 213 35.69 33.01 -70.09
C PHE A 213 36.16 32.24 -71.35
N PHE A 214 36.16 30.91 -71.29
CA PHE A 214 36.52 30.06 -72.43
C PHE A 214 35.33 30.00 -73.40
N LYS A 215 35.33 30.90 -74.40
CA LYS A 215 34.49 30.73 -75.60
C LYS A 215 34.90 29.44 -76.30
N THR A 216 34.09 28.40 -76.22
CA THR A 216 34.15 27.28 -77.15
C THR A 216 33.59 27.77 -78.47
N ASP A 217 34.47 28.17 -79.40
CA ASP A 217 34.11 28.40 -80.80
C ASP A 217 33.81 27.04 -81.46
N VAL A 218 32.63 26.51 -81.14
CA VAL A 218 32.04 25.40 -81.89
C VAL A 218 30.98 26.00 -82.79
N GLY A 219 31.43 26.51 -83.93
CA GLY A 219 30.63 26.52 -85.14
C GLY A 219 30.19 27.89 -85.68
N ASN A 220 31.07 28.88 -85.75
CA ASN A 220 30.91 29.96 -86.72
C ASN A 220 32.10 30.03 -87.69
N ASN A 221 32.39 28.93 -88.39
CA ASN A 221 33.33 28.95 -89.51
C ASN A 221 32.58 29.14 -90.83
N SER A 222 32.36 30.41 -91.18
CA SER A 222 32.07 30.84 -92.54
C SER A 222 33.33 30.69 -93.41
N ALA A 223 33.26 29.92 -94.49
CA ALA A 223 34.18 30.01 -95.64
C ALA A 223 33.33 29.84 -96.92
N ILE A 224 32.95 30.92 -97.60
CA ILE A 224 33.70 31.62 -98.65
C ILE A 224 33.90 30.75 -99.92
N THR A 225 33.02 31.02 -100.90
CA THR A 225 33.29 31.12 -102.35
C THR A 225 33.60 29.86 -103.17
N THR A 226 32.72 29.53 -104.12
CA THR A 226 33.17 29.28 -105.50
C THR A 226 32.11 29.71 -106.53
N LYS A 227 32.49 30.74 -107.29
CA LYS A 227 31.89 31.17 -108.56
C LYS A 227 32.32 30.17 -109.64
N ASN A 228 31.40 29.56 -110.41
CA ASN A 228 31.46 29.54 -111.88
C ASN A 228 30.51 28.51 -112.54
N ARG A 229 29.85 29.03 -113.58
CA ARG A 229 29.11 28.41 -114.70
C ARG A 229 27.67 27.99 -114.47
#